data_AF-A0A8H8WT16-F1
#
_entry.id   AF-A0A8H8WT16-F1
#
_cell.length_a   1.000
_cell.length_b   1.000
_cell.length_c   1.000
_cell.angle_alpha   90.00
_cell.angle_beta   90.00
_cell.angle_gamma   90.00
#
_symmetry.space_group_name_H-M   'P 1'
#
loop_
_entity.id
_entity.type
_entity.pdbx_description
1 polymer ?
#
loop_
_entity_poly.entity_id
_entity_poly.type
_entity_poly.pdbx_seq_one_letter_code
_entity_poly.pdbx_strand_id
1 'polypeptide(L)'
;MGRSVPGRPTAMMSGTVFLLADKRAETVTDDEVALAIQEMRGDVRVSLAEYAGRDQSGRPTIRVKVVDCAQGELDGTYSIGRVLHALRQTTAQHQAHLVDTRAFRARLAAVGVARDEREEAERRENLGRLRAAGISPQRLSWICNCLARGVYLEDDALRDWDWYEREIVRDRPAPMALRRYVAGFARS
;
A
#
# COMPACT_ATOMS: atom_id res chain seq x y z
N MET A 1 -28.51 45.54 11.03
CA MET A 1 -29.06 44.35 11.71
C MET A 1 -28.55 43.12 10.96
N GLY A 2 -27.56 42.42 11.51
CA GLY A 2 -27.07 41.15 10.96
C GLY A 2 -26.76 40.24 12.12
N ARG A 3 -27.72 39.41 12.51
CA ARG A 3 -27.55 38.45 13.60
C ARG A 3 -26.62 37.35 13.12
N SER A 4 -25.42 37.29 13.69
CA SER A 4 -24.54 36.13 13.62
C SER A 4 -25.31 34.94 14.20
N VAL A 5 -25.67 33.97 13.36
CA VAL A 5 -26.28 32.73 13.81
C VAL A 5 -25.16 31.92 14.49
N PRO A 6 -25.29 31.57 15.78
CA PRO A 6 -24.28 30.77 16.47
C PRO A 6 -24.19 29.40 15.79
N GLY A 7 -22.96 28.98 15.46
CA GLY A 7 -22.67 27.70 14.84
C GLY A 7 -23.35 26.58 15.62
N ARG A 8 -24.31 25.91 14.99
CA ARG A 8 -24.85 24.66 15.52
C ARG A 8 -23.66 23.70 15.69
N PRO A 9 -23.54 23.01 16.83
CA PRO A 9 -22.57 21.93 16.95
C PRO A 9 -22.83 20.96 15.81
N THR A 10 -21.80 20.69 15.00
CA THR A 10 -21.82 19.62 14.01
C THR A 10 -22.15 18.35 14.78
N ALA A 11 -23.33 17.79 14.59
CA ALA A 11 -23.64 16.47 15.13
C ALA A 11 -22.63 15.50 14.47
N MET A 12 -21.60 15.12 15.21
CA MET A 12 -20.66 14.12 14.72
C MET A 12 -21.45 12.82 14.58
N MET A 13 -21.62 12.36 13.35
CA MET A 13 -22.22 11.06 13.07
C MET A 13 -21.50 9.99 13.89
N SER A 14 -22.26 9.07 14.48
CA SER A 14 -21.71 8.03 15.33
C SER A 14 -20.75 7.16 14.54
N GLY A 15 -19.64 6.76 15.16
CA GLY A 15 -18.71 5.78 14.57
C GLY A 15 -19.43 4.49 14.13
N THR A 16 -20.53 4.15 14.79
CA THR A 16 -21.39 2.99 14.47
C THR A 16 -22.03 3.10 13.09
N VAL A 17 -22.48 4.28 12.66
CA VAL A 17 -23.09 4.45 11.33
C VAL A 17 -22.04 4.35 10.23
N PHE A 18 -20.81 4.80 10.46
CA PHE A 18 -19.74 4.63 9.48
C PHE A 18 -19.35 3.16 9.25
N LEU A 19 -19.65 2.23 10.17
CA LEU A 19 -19.44 0.80 9.95
C LEU A 19 -20.37 0.24 8.87
N LEU A 20 -21.52 0.87 8.61
CA LEU A 20 -22.43 0.48 7.52
C LEU A 20 -21.81 0.66 6.14
N ALA A 21 -20.82 1.54 6.00
CA ALA A 21 -20.09 1.71 4.75
C ALA A 21 -19.30 0.45 4.35
N ASP A 22 -18.90 -0.35 5.34
CA ASP A 22 -18.01 -1.50 5.17
C ASP A 22 -18.75 -2.85 5.31
N LYS A 23 -20.04 -2.84 5.65
CA LYS A 23 -20.88 -4.06 5.78
C LYS A 23 -21.28 -4.64 4.43
N ARG A 24 -21.49 -5.96 4.40
CA ARG A 24 -22.09 -6.66 3.25
C ARG A 24 -23.58 -6.29 3.12
N ALA A 25 -24.03 -6.08 1.88
CA ALA A 25 -25.40 -5.62 1.56
C ALA A 25 -26.51 -6.45 2.22
N GLU A 26 -26.32 -7.77 2.22
CA GLU A 26 -27.21 -8.80 2.78
C GLU A 26 -27.38 -8.71 4.30
N THR A 27 -26.44 -8.08 4.99
CA THR A 27 -26.41 -7.98 6.46
C THR A 27 -26.93 -6.65 6.99
N VAL A 28 -27.25 -5.70 6.10
CA VAL A 28 -27.71 -4.37 6.50
C VAL A 28 -29.21 -4.38 6.72
N THR A 29 -29.62 -4.13 7.97
CA THR A 29 -31.04 -4.12 8.35
C THR A 29 -31.71 -2.79 8.01
N ASP A 30 -33.04 -2.78 7.94
CA ASP A 30 -33.79 -1.56 7.65
C ASP A 30 -33.73 -0.55 8.81
N ASP A 31 -33.58 -1.01 10.05
CA ASP A 31 -33.35 -0.15 11.22
C ASP A 31 -32.00 0.57 11.14
N GLU A 32 -30.96 -0.12 10.68
CA GLU A 32 -29.64 0.48 10.45
C GLU A 32 -29.68 1.52 9.33
N VAL A 33 -30.45 1.25 8.27
CA VAL A 33 -30.69 2.20 7.19
C VAL A 33 -31.39 3.45 7.71
N ALA A 34 -32.45 3.28 8.51
CA ALA A 34 -33.20 4.38 9.10
C ALA A 34 -32.31 5.25 10.02
N LEU A 35 -31.51 4.62 10.88
CA LEU A 35 -30.55 5.31 11.74
C LEU A 35 -29.51 6.08 10.93
N ALA A 36 -28.94 5.47 9.88
CA ALA A 36 -27.97 6.14 9.02
C ALA A 36 -28.54 7.37 8.34
N ILE A 37 -29.79 7.30 7.84
CA ILE A 37 -30.47 8.44 7.22
C ILE A 37 -30.74 9.53 8.25
N GLN A 38 -31.18 9.18 9.46
CA GLN A 38 -31.41 10.13 10.53
C GLN A 38 -30.12 10.87 10.91
N GLU A 39 -29.01 10.15 11.05
CA GLU A 39 -27.71 10.79 11.33
C GLU A 39 -27.22 11.64 10.16
N MET A 40 -27.39 11.19 8.90
CA MET A 40 -27.04 11.99 7.73
C MET A 40 -27.83 13.30 7.69
N ARG A 41 -29.11 13.29 8.04
CA ARG A 41 -29.94 14.52 8.14
C ARG A 41 -29.49 15.45 9.28
N GLY A 42 -28.77 14.94 10.26
CA GLY A 42 -28.17 15.73 11.33
C GLY A 42 -26.87 16.45 10.94
N ASP A 43 -26.23 16.03 9.84
CA ASP A 43 -24.99 16.64 9.35
C ASP A 43 -25.29 17.98 8.64
N VAL A 44 -24.54 19.02 9.01
CA VAL A 44 -24.74 20.38 8.49
C VAL A 44 -24.50 20.50 6.98
N ARG A 45 -23.75 19.55 6.41
CA ARG A 45 -23.38 19.51 5.00
C ARG A 45 -24.45 18.85 4.14
N VAL A 46 -25.44 18.21 4.76
CA VAL A 46 -26.49 17.45 4.08
C VAL A 46 -27.79 18.27 4.11
N SER A 47 -28.32 18.57 2.92
CA SER A 47 -29.59 19.30 2.75
C SER A 47 -30.76 18.40 2.37
N LEU A 48 -30.47 17.20 1.85
CA LEU A 48 -31.46 16.18 1.51
C LEU A 48 -30.86 14.80 1.81
N ALA A 49 -31.64 13.91 2.39
CA ALA A 49 -31.29 12.51 2.62
C ALA A 49 -32.59 11.69 2.72
N GLU A 50 -32.94 10.95 1.67
CA GLU A 50 -34.19 10.18 1.56
C GLU A 50 -33.93 8.77 1.04
N TYR A 51 -34.52 7.76 1.67
CA TYR A 51 -34.36 6.38 1.22
C TYR A 51 -34.94 6.19 -0.18
N ALA A 52 -34.14 5.61 -1.08
CA ALA A 52 -34.51 5.38 -2.48
C ALA A 52 -34.76 3.90 -2.81
N GLY A 53 -34.70 3.02 -1.82
CA GLY A 53 -34.85 1.56 -2.00
C GLY A 53 -33.51 0.83 -2.04
N ARG A 54 -33.52 -0.42 -2.52
CA ARG A 54 -32.30 -1.23 -2.70
C ARG A 54 -31.95 -1.34 -4.18
N ASP A 55 -30.66 -1.34 -4.50
CA ASP A 55 -30.19 -1.58 -5.87
C ASP A 55 -30.28 -3.06 -6.26
N GLN A 56 -29.86 -3.37 -7.48
CA GLN A 56 -29.87 -4.74 -8.05
C GLN A 56 -29.01 -5.73 -7.26
N SER A 57 -28.06 -5.22 -6.46
CA SER A 57 -27.18 -5.99 -5.58
C SER A 57 -27.69 -6.04 -4.13
N GLY A 58 -28.91 -5.55 -3.88
CA GLY A 58 -29.52 -5.49 -2.54
C GLY A 58 -28.97 -4.39 -1.63
N ARG A 59 -28.10 -3.49 -2.13
CA ARG A 59 -27.52 -2.41 -1.32
C ARG A 59 -28.54 -1.31 -1.11
N PRO A 60 -28.70 -0.80 0.13
CA PRO A 60 -29.61 0.31 0.38
C PRO A 60 -29.07 1.58 -0.27
N THR A 61 -29.97 2.31 -0.94
CA THR A 61 -29.69 3.53 -1.68
C THR A 61 -30.45 4.71 -1.09
N ILE A 62 -29.86 5.89 -1.25
CA ILE A 62 -30.37 7.15 -0.71
C ILE A 62 -30.27 8.22 -1.79
N ARG A 63 -31.33 9.02 -1.94
CA ARG A 63 -31.30 10.29 -2.64
C ARG A 63 -30.75 11.35 -1.69
N VAL A 64 -29.63 11.96 -2.06
CA VAL A 64 -28.90 12.87 -1.17
C VAL A 64 -28.53 14.17 -1.90
N LYS A 65 -28.44 15.25 -1.13
CA LYS A 65 -27.79 16.50 -1.51
C LYS A 65 -26.79 16.92 -0.45
N VAL A 66 -25.50 16.85 -0.78
CA VAL A 66 -24.38 17.18 0.11
C VAL A 66 -23.53 18.27 -0.53
N VAL A 67 -23.25 19.34 0.22
CA VAL A 67 -22.50 20.50 -0.28
C VAL A 67 -20.99 20.41 -0.09
N ASP A 68 -20.52 19.52 0.80
CA ASP A 68 -19.08 19.26 0.98
C ASP A 68 -18.83 17.86 1.54
N CYS A 69 -18.09 17.05 0.80
CA CYS A 69 -17.62 15.73 1.20
C CYS A 69 -16.30 15.39 0.50
N ALA A 70 -15.70 14.23 0.77
CA ALA A 70 -14.43 13.83 0.15
C ALA A 70 -14.45 13.85 -1.40
N GLN A 71 -15.63 13.74 -2.01
CA GLN A 71 -15.84 13.76 -3.48
C GLN A 71 -16.31 15.13 -4.00
N GLY A 72 -16.34 16.18 -3.17
CA GLY A 72 -16.95 17.47 -3.51
C GLY A 72 -18.43 17.50 -3.15
N GLU A 73 -19.26 17.99 -4.08
CA GLU A 73 -20.71 17.99 -3.94
C GLU A 73 -21.32 16.67 -4.43
N LEU A 74 -22.37 16.20 -3.77
CA LEU A 74 -23.18 15.06 -4.21
C LEU A 74 -24.62 15.51 -4.40
N ASP A 75 -25.20 15.35 -5.59
CA ASP A 75 -26.62 15.51 -5.86
C ASP A 75 -27.10 14.33 -6.71
N GLY A 76 -27.90 13.45 -6.12
CA GLY A 76 -28.42 12.26 -6.81
C GLY A 76 -28.68 11.08 -5.90
N THR A 77 -28.81 9.90 -6.51
CA THR A 77 -29.05 8.64 -5.79
C THR A 77 -27.78 7.82 -5.73
N TYR A 78 -27.36 7.44 -4.53
CA TYR A 78 -26.14 6.68 -4.28
C TYR A 78 -26.40 5.58 -3.25
N SER A 79 -25.53 4.58 -3.17
CA SER A 79 -25.57 3.65 -2.04
C SER A 79 -25.24 4.37 -0.74
N ILE A 80 -25.93 4.00 0.34
CA ILE A 80 -25.71 4.59 1.67
C ILE A 80 -24.25 4.51 2.08
N GLY A 81 -23.61 3.35 1.86
CA GLY A 81 -22.19 3.18 2.19
C GLY A 81 -21.27 4.14 1.44
N ARG A 82 -21.55 4.45 0.18
CA ARG A 82 -20.77 5.44 -0.59
C ARG A 82 -20.92 6.84 -0.01
N VAL A 83 -22.14 7.24 0.34
CA VAL A 83 -22.42 8.57 0.91
C VAL A 83 -21.75 8.70 2.27
N LEU A 84 -21.86 7.68 3.13
CA LEU A 84 -21.19 7.64 4.42
C LEU A 84 -19.67 7.72 4.28
N HIS A 85 -19.07 6.95 3.36
CA HIS A 85 -17.64 7.02 3.11
C HIS A 85 -17.22 8.43 2.65
N ALA A 86 -18.01 9.06 1.78
CA ALA A 86 -17.73 10.41 1.32
C ALA A 86 -17.84 11.45 2.45
N LEU A 87 -18.84 11.31 3.34
CA LEU A 87 -19.07 12.22 4.47
C LEU A 87 -18.00 12.11 5.58
N ARG A 88 -17.18 11.04 5.62
CA ARG A 88 -16.09 10.90 6.60
C ARG A 88 -15.10 12.06 6.57
N GLN A 89 -14.95 12.72 5.44
CA GLN A 89 -14.02 13.84 5.25
C GLN A 89 -14.71 14.96 4.46
N THR A 90 -14.27 16.18 4.70
CA THR A 90 -14.51 17.32 3.79
C THR A 90 -13.61 17.21 2.56
N THR A 91 -13.92 17.98 1.52
CA THR A 91 -13.08 18.07 0.31
C THR A 91 -11.65 18.49 0.69
N ALA A 92 -11.50 19.50 1.54
CA ALA A 92 -10.21 20.02 1.97
C ALA A 92 -9.40 18.97 2.76
N GLN A 93 -10.05 18.24 3.67
CA GLN A 93 -9.40 17.15 4.42
C GLN A 93 -8.96 16.01 3.51
N HIS A 94 -9.79 15.63 2.53
CA HIS A 94 -9.44 14.59 1.57
C HIS A 94 -8.25 15.01 0.70
N GLN A 95 -8.22 16.25 0.21
CA GLN A 95 -7.09 16.78 -0.55
C GLN A 95 -5.80 16.82 0.26
N ALA A 96 -5.86 17.26 1.52
CA ALA A 96 -4.70 17.24 2.42
C ALA A 96 -4.17 15.82 2.63
N HIS A 97 -5.06 14.85 2.84
CA HIS A 97 -4.69 13.44 2.99
C HIS A 97 -4.04 12.86 1.72
N LEU A 98 -4.55 13.22 0.53
CA LEU A 98 -3.96 12.80 -0.75
C LEU A 98 -2.55 13.37 -0.96
N VAL A 99 -2.31 14.64 -0.58
CA VAL A 99 -0.99 15.26 -0.67
C VAL A 99 0.01 14.53 0.23
N ASP A 100 -0.38 14.24 1.48
CA ASP A 100 0.48 13.53 2.43
C ASP A 100 0.78 12.09 1.96
N THR A 101 -0.22 11.38 1.45
CA THR A 101 -0.06 10.03 0.92
C THR A 101 0.87 10.00 -0.29
N ARG A 102 0.80 11.00 -1.18
CA ARG A 102 1.70 11.14 -2.33
C ARG A 102 3.14 11.40 -1.87
N ALA A 103 3.33 12.30 -0.91
CA ALA A 103 4.65 12.60 -0.35
C ALA A 103 5.27 11.35 0.32
N PHE A 104 4.46 10.58 1.06
CA PHE A 104 4.88 9.32 1.65
C PHE A 104 5.29 8.28 0.61
N ARG A 105 4.49 8.08 -0.45
CA ARG A 105 4.82 7.17 -1.55
C ARG A 105 6.09 7.59 -2.29
N ALA A 106 6.29 8.88 -2.52
CA ALA A 106 7.50 9.40 -3.15
C ALA A 106 8.75 9.12 -2.28
N ARG A 107 8.65 9.28 -0.96
CA ARG A 107 9.73 8.93 -0.02
C ARG A 107 10.05 7.44 -0.04
N LEU A 108 9.04 6.57 -0.05
CA LEU A 108 9.25 5.12 -0.16
C LEU A 108 9.92 4.72 -1.47
N ALA A 109 9.50 5.32 -2.59
CA ALA A 109 10.14 5.08 -3.89
C ALA A 109 11.61 5.52 -3.89
N ALA A 110 11.94 6.68 -3.31
CA ALA A 110 13.31 7.16 -3.22
C ALA A 110 14.20 6.24 -2.35
N VAL A 111 13.68 5.71 -1.24
CA VAL A 111 14.39 4.71 -0.42
C VAL A 111 14.61 3.40 -1.18
N GLY A 112 13.62 2.96 -1.97
CA GLY A 112 13.75 1.80 -2.85
C GLY A 112 14.85 1.97 -3.89
N VAL A 113 14.87 3.10 -4.61
CA VAL A 113 15.89 3.42 -5.61
C VAL A 113 17.28 3.48 -5.00
N ALA A 114 17.44 4.17 -3.85
CA ALA A 114 18.74 4.26 -3.18
C ALA A 114 19.27 2.89 -2.70
N ARG A 115 18.36 1.99 -2.29
CA ARG A 115 18.72 0.62 -1.94
C ARG A 115 19.17 -0.17 -3.17
N ASP A 116 18.44 -0.07 -4.28
CA ASP A 116 18.77 -0.78 -5.51
C ASP A 116 20.10 -0.30 -6.10
N GLU A 117 20.39 1.01 -6.07
CA GLU A 117 21.67 1.57 -6.51
C GLU A 117 22.85 1.08 -5.67
N ARG A 118 22.68 1.01 -4.34
CA ARG A 118 23.70 0.47 -3.44
C ARG A 118 23.95 -1.01 -3.69
N GLU A 119 22.88 -1.81 -3.85
CA GLU A 119 22.97 -3.23 -4.15
C GLU A 119 23.62 -3.46 -5.54
N GLU A 120 23.41 -2.59 -6.53
CA GLU A 120 24.04 -2.67 -7.85
C GLU A 120 25.52 -2.27 -7.84
N ALA A 121 25.88 -1.24 -7.06
CA ALA A 121 27.27 -0.82 -6.89
C ALA A 121 28.10 -1.92 -6.21
N GLU A 122 27.58 -2.50 -5.12
CA GLU A 122 28.17 -3.63 -4.43
C GLU A 122 28.33 -4.85 -5.36
N ARG A 123 27.35 -5.07 -6.25
CA ARG A 123 27.41 -6.13 -7.25
C ARG A 123 28.57 -5.96 -8.22
N ARG A 124 28.71 -4.76 -8.78
CA ARG A 124 29.79 -4.44 -9.73
C ARG A 124 31.16 -4.57 -9.09
N GLU A 125 31.31 -4.09 -7.86
CA GLU A 125 32.56 -4.20 -7.11
C GLU A 125 32.95 -5.65 -6.87
N ASN A 126 32.02 -6.48 -6.38
CA ASN A 126 32.29 -7.88 -6.07
C ASN A 126 32.56 -8.70 -7.35
N LEU A 127 31.92 -8.39 -8.48
CA LEU A 127 32.28 -8.97 -9.79
C LEU A 127 33.71 -8.59 -10.20
N GLY A 128 34.13 -7.35 -9.95
CA GLY A 128 35.49 -6.91 -10.21
C GLY A 128 36.51 -7.72 -9.40
N ARG A 129 36.24 -7.91 -8.10
CA ARG A 129 37.09 -8.71 -7.21
C ARG A 129 37.16 -10.18 -7.64
N LEU A 130 36.03 -10.78 -8.02
CA LEU A 130 35.98 -12.15 -8.55
C LEU A 130 36.81 -12.31 -9.82
N ARG A 131 36.66 -11.38 -10.77
CA ARG A 131 37.47 -11.36 -12.00
C ARG A 131 38.96 -11.22 -11.69
N ALA A 132 39.34 -10.36 -10.74
CA ALA A 132 40.72 -10.18 -10.33
C ALA A 132 41.33 -11.44 -9.69
N ALA A 133 40.51 -12.24 -8.99
CA ALA A 133 40.91 -13.54 -8.44
C ALA A 133 40.89 -14.70 -9.46
N GLY A 134 40.47 -14.45 -10.71
CA GLY A 134 40.32 -15.50 -11.72
C GLY A 134 39.13 -16.43 -11.49
N ILE A 135 38.23 -16.10 -10.57
CA ILE A 135 37.08 -16.92 -10.20
C ILE A 135 35.87 -16.49 -11.02
N SER A 136 35.35 -17.40 -11.84
CA SER A 136 34.14 -17.12 -12.62
C SER A 136 32.87 -17.29 -11.75
N PRO A 137 31.83 -16.47 -11.97
CA PRO A 137 30.54 -16.65 -11.31
C PRO A 137 29.91 -18.03 -11.56
N GLN A 138 30.11 -18.61 -12.75
CA GLN A 138 29.65 -19.95 -13.12
C GLN A 138 30.33 -21.03 -12.27
N ARG A 139 31.64 -20.86 -12.00
CA ARG A 139 32.41 -21.75 -11.14
C ARG A 139 31.91 -21.70 -9.71
N LEU A 140 31.64 -20.51 -9.16
CA LEU A 140 31.02 -20.39 -7.83
C LEU A 140 29.62 -21.02 -7.77
N SER A 141 28.80 -20.82 -8.81
CA SER A 141 27.49 -21.46 -8.88
C SER A 141 27.59 -22.99 -8.92
N TRP A 142 28.57 -23.52 -9.64
CA TRP A 142 28.83 -24.96 -9.67
C TRP A 142 29.30 -25.47 -8.30
N ILE A 143 30.27 -24.80 -7.66
CA ILE A 143 30.74 -25.10 -6.30
C ILE A 143 29.56 -25.16 -5.31
N CYS A 144 28.69 -24.15 -5.31
CA CYS A 144 27.52 -24.10 -4.43
C CYS A 144 26.59 -25.31 -4.64
N ASN A 145 26.34 -25.66 -5.90
CA ASN A 145 25.46 -26.77 -6.24
C ASN A 145 26.08 -28.12 -5.83
N CYS A 146 27.40 -28.27 -5.94
CA CYS A 146 28.12 -29.45 -5.47
C CYS A 146 28.03 -29.57 -3.94
N LEU A 147 28.32 -28.48 -3.21
CA LEU A 147 28.19 -28.43 -1.74
C LEU A 147 26.77 -28.76 -1.28
N ALA A 148 25.75 -28.15 -1.91
CA ALA A 148 24.35 -28.39 -1.57
C ALA A 148 23.90 -29.84 -1.81
N ARG A 149 24.56 -30.55 -2.73
CA ARG A 149 24.31 -31.95 -3.07
C ARG A 149 25.21 -32.94 -2.32
N GLY A 150 26.13 -32.45 -1.48
CA GLY A 150 27.13 -33.28 -0.81
C GLY A 150 28.12 -33.95 -1.77
N VAL A 151 28.34 -33.35 -2.95
CA VAL A 151 29.28 -33.86 -3.96
C VAL A 151 30.70 -33.41 -3.60
N TYR A 152 31.65 -34.31 -3.80
CA TYR A 152 33.07 -34.02 -3.60
C TYR A 152 33.52 -32.85 -4.49
N LEU A 153 34.37 -32.00 -3.93
CA LEU A 153 35.01 -30.88 -4.62
C LEU A 153 36.51 -31.07 -4.63
N GLU A 154 37.12 -30.73 -5.76
CA GLU A 154 38.58 -30.67 -5.90
C GLU A 154 39.18 -29.54 -5.05
N ASP A 155 40.46 -29.66 -4.69
CA ASP A 155 41.14 -28.72 -3.77
C ASP A 155 41.25 -27.29 -4.32
N ASP A 156 41.25 -27.11 -5.64
CA ASP A 156 41.18 -25.80 -6.27
C ASP A 156 39.79 -25.14 -6.09
N ALA A 157 38.72 -25.92 -6.20
CA ALA A 157 37.35 -25.47 -5.98
C ALA A 157 37.08 -25.11 -4.51
N LEU A 158 37.67 -25.85 -3.57
CA LEU A 158 37.61 -25.52 -2.14
C LEU A 158 38.38 -24.23 -1.82
N ARG A 159 39.53 -23.99 -2.47
CA ARG A 159 40.29 -22.74 -2.33
C ARG A 159 39.53 -21.52 -2.87
N ASP A 160 38.84 -21.67 -3.98
CA ASP A 160 38.00 -20.61 -4.54
C ASP A 160 36.79 -20.30 -3.64
N TRP A 161 36.24 -21.33 -2.99
CA TRP A 161 35.17 -21.17 -2.00
C TRP A 161 35.64 -20.42 -0.75
N ASP A 162 36.77 -20.82 -0.17
CA ASP A 162 37.38 -20.16 1.00
C ASP A 162 37.69 -18.68 0.71
N TRP A 163 38.24 -18.40 -0.48
CA TRP A 163 38.48 -17.02 -0.93
C TRP A 163 37.16 -16.23 -1.02
N TYR A 164 36.12 -16.80 -1.63
CA TYR A 164 34.82 -16.14 -1.77
C TYR A 164 34.20 -15.84 -0.40
N GLU A 165 34.24 -16.79 0.53
CA GLU A 165 33.74 -16.57 1.88
C GLU A 165 34.52 -15.46 2.60
N ARG A 166 35.85 -15.46 2.52
CA ARG A 166 36.67 -14.46 3.20
C ARG A 166 36.53 -13.05 2.62
N GLU A 167 36.58 -12.91 1.30
CA GLU A 167 36.71 -11.60 0.64
C GLU A 167 35.36 -10.95 0.30
N ILE A 168 34.30 -11.75 0.19
CA ILE A 168 32.97 -11.28 -0.24
C ILE A 168 31.91 -11.45 0.85
N VAL A 169 31.97 -12.54 1.64
CA VAL A 169 30.91 -12.89 2.60
C VAL A 169 31.21 -12.42 4.03
N ARG A 170 32.45 -12.57 4.50
CA ARG A 170 32.85 -12.27 5.88
C ARG A 170 32.57 -10.80 6.25
N ASP A 171 32.09 -10.60 7.48
CA ASP A 171 31.73 -9.31 8.08
C ASP A 171 30.56 -8.54 7.41
N ARG A 172 29.76 -9.20 6.55
CA ARG A 172 28.53 -8.62 5.97
C ARG A 172 27.27 -9.24 6.60
N PRO A 173 26.28 -8.43 7.05
CA PRO A 173 25.09 -8.91 7.76
C PRO A 173 24.08 -9.68 6.89
N ALA A 174 24.28 -9.68 5.57
CA ALA A 174 23.52 -10.51 4.64
C ALA A 174 24.51 -11.10 3.62
N PRO A 175 24.85 -12.41 3.71
CA PRO A 175 25.63 -13.05 2.66
C PRO A 175 24.92 -12.81 1.33
N MET A 176 25.67 -12.31 0.36
CA MET A 176 25.18 -12.04 -0.99
C MET A 176 24.38 -13.24 -1.52
N ALA A 177 23.12 -13.03 -1.87
CA ALA A 177 22.31 -14.08 -2.45
C ALA A 177 22.85 -14.42 -3.85
N LEU A 178 23.67 -15.46 -3.97
CA LEU A 178 24.28 -15.95 -5.23
C LEU A 178 23.28 -16.01 -6.40
N ARG A 179 22.01 -16.33 -6.12
CA ARG A 179 20.89 -16.31 -7.09
C ARG A 179 20.76 -14.99 -7.88
N ARG A 180 21.14 -13.85 -7.29
CA ARG A 180 21.05 -12.52 -7.94
C ARG A 180 22.12 -12.31 -9.01
N TYR A 181 23.22 -13.06 -8.96
CA TYR A 181 24.27 -13.06 -9.99
C TYR A 181 23.93 -14.02 -11.13
N VAL A 182 23.32 -15.16 -10.81
CA VAL A 182 22.88 -16.14 -11.82
C VAL A 182 21.71 -15.59 -12.65
N ALA A 183 20.79 -14.84 -12.05
CA ALA A 183 19.65 -14.23 -12.76
C ALA A 183 20.06 -13.13 -13.77
N GLY A 184 21.22 -12.49 -13.58
CA GLY A 184 21.76 -11.51 -14.54
C GLY A 184 22.25 -12.12 -15.86
N PHE A 185 22.41 -13.44 -15.93
CA PHE A 185 22.90 -14.14 -17.12
C PHE A 185 21.80 -14.72 -18.03
N ALA A 186 20.53 -14.67 -17.61
CA ALA A 186 19.42 -15.11 -18.46
C ALA A 186 18.97 -14.04 -19.49
N ARG A 187 19.62 -12.86 -19.52
CA ARG A 187 19.32 -11.75 -20.44
C ARG A 187 20.58 -11.09 -21.03
N SER A 188 21.58 -11.88 -21.40
CA SER A 188 22.68 -11.45 -22.28
C SER A 188 22.81 -12.40 -23.44
#